data_AF-A0A934NL87-F1
#
_entry.id   AF-A0A934NL87-F1
#
_cell.length_a   1.000
_cell.length_b   1.000
_cell.length_c   1.000
_cell.angle_alpha   90.00
_cell.angle_beta   90.00
_cell.angle_gamma   90.00
#
_symmetry.space_group_name_H-M   'P 1'
#
loop_
_entity.id
_entity.type
_entity.pdbx_description
1 polymer ?
#
loop_
_entity_poly.entity_id
_entity_poly.type
_entity_poly.pdbx_seq_one_letter_code
_entity_poly.pdbx_strand_id
1 'polypeptide(L)'
;GNSGGPLLDSSGNLIGVNTAIYSPSGASSGVGFSIPVDTVGGIVDQLIKFGKVTRPILGIKFAPDQSVEQLGLSGVLVLDAPPNGPAGN
;
A
#
# COMPACT_ATOMS: atom_id res chain seq x y z
N GLY A 1 0.21 10.61 19.51
CA GLY A 1 -0.16 10.42 18.09
C GLY A 1 -1.35 9.50 18.00
N ASN A 2 -2.12 9.57 16.93
CA ASN A 2 -3.26 8.68 16.69
C ASN A 2 -2.90 7.45 15.83
N SER A 3 -1.69 7.40 15.25
CA SER A 3 -1.20 6.27 14.46
C SER A 3 -1.31 4.95 15.23
N GLY A 4 -1.87 3.93 14.58
CA GLY A 4 -2.20 2.63 15.15
C GLY A 4 -3.57 2.55 15.84
N GLY A 5 -4.19 3.70 16.13
CA GLY A 5 -5.52 3.77 16.76
C GLY A 5 -6.68 3.60 15.76
N PRO A 6 -7.89 3.30 16.26
CA PRO A 6 -9.06 3.06 15.43
C PRO A 6 -9.59 4.36 14.80
N LEU A 7 -10.12 4.25 13.59
CA LEU A 7 -11.08 5.18 13.00
C LEU A 7 -12.46 4.54 13.12
N LEU A 8 -13.40 5.25 13.75
CA LEU A 8 -14.75 4.76 14.02
C LEU A 8 -15.79 5.53 13.20
N ASP A 9 -16.86 4.85 12.78
CA ASP A 9 -18.05 5.52 12.25
C ASP A 9 -18.91 6.13 13.38
N SER A 10 -20.00 6.81 13.02
CA SER A 10 -20.92 7.43 13.98
C SER A 10 -21.68 6.44 14.88
N SER A 11 -21.66 5.15 14.54
CA SER A 11 -22.24 4.07 15.35
C SER A 11 -21.20 3.40 16.25
N GLY A 12 -19.93 3.82 16.18
CA GLY A 12 -18.83 3.27 16.96
C GLY A 12 -18.19 2.03 16.34
N ASN A 13 -18.50 1.68 15.08
CA ASN A 13 -17.88 0.54 14.41
C ASN A 13 -16.49 0.91 13.88
N LEU A 14 -15.55 -0.04 13.94
CA LEU A 14 -14.24 0.12 13.35
C LEU A 14 -14.33 0.18 11.82
N ILE A 15 -13.91 1.28 11.23
CA ILE A 15 -13.87 1.47 9.76
C ILE A 15 -12.45 1.62 9.20
N GLY A 16 -11.45 1.79 10.06
CA GLY A 16 -10.04 1.79 9.64
C GLY A 16 -9.04 1.96 10.77
N VAL A 17 -7.75 1.93 10.42
CA VAL A 17 -6.63 2.16 11.35
C VAL A 17 -5.86 3.40 10.92
N ASN A 18 -5.80 4.40 11.79
CA ASN A 18 -5.10 5.65 11.54
C ASN A 18 -3.62 5.37 11.31
N THR A 19 -3.06 5.84 10.20
CA THR A 19 -1.68 5.48 9.80
C THR A 19 -0.82 6.69 9.56
N ALA A 20 -1.31 7.70 8.83
CA ALA A 20 -0.52 8.85 8.44
C ALA A 20 -1.33 10.15 8.42
N ILE A 21 -0.61 11.27 8.44
CA ILE A 21 -1.14 12.60 8.14
C ILE A 21 -0.38 13.17 6.94
N TYR A 22 -1.05 14.02 6.16
CA TYR A 22 -0.32 14.89 5.24
C TYR A 22 -0.09 16.24 5.91
N SER A 23 1.16 16.67 6.05
CA SER A 23 1.46 18.01 6.56
C SER A 23 2.84 18.51 6.15
N PRO A 24 2.96 19.74 5.63
CA PRO A 24 4.25 20.40 5.44
C PRO A 24 5.02 20.64 6.75
N SER A 25 4.31 20.74 7.89
CA SER A 25 4.88 21.09 9.20
C SER A 25 5.03 19.91 10.16
N GLY A 26 4.54 18.72 9.80
CA GLY A 26 4.50 17.55 10.68
C GLY A 26 3.41 17.57 11.76
N ALA A 27 2.69 18.68 11.92
CA ALA A 27 1.47 18.76 12.72
C ALA A 27 0.22 18.58 11.84
N SER A 28 -0.88 18.02 12.35
CA SER A 28 -2.08 17.78 11.54
C SER A 28 -2.56 19.04 10.80
N SER A 29 -2.65 18.95 9.47
CA SER A 29 -3.17 20.02 8.60
C SER A 29 -4.68 19.91 8.33
N GLY A 30 -5.36 18.97 9.01
CA GLY A 30 -6.77 18.65 8.77
C GLY A 30 -7.01 17.44 7.86
N VAL A 31 -5.96 16.86 7.27
CA VAL A 31 -6.06 15.63 6.44
C VAL A 31 -5.28 14.49 7.09
N GLY A 32 -6.02 13.46 7.51
CA GLY A 32 -5.48 12.19 8.02
C GLY A 32 -5.89 11.02 7.13
N PHE A 33 -5.06 9.98 7.10
CA PHE A 33 -5.30 8.77 6.34
C PHE A 33 -5.39 7.56 7.25
N SER A 34 -6.32 6.66 6.91
CA SER A 34 -6.52 5.38 7.56
C SER A 34 -6.49 4.25 6.55
N ILE A 35 -5.96 3.10 6.96
CA ILE A 35 -6.08 1.85 6.21
C ILE A 35 -7.50 1.30 6.48
N PRO A 36 -8.32 1.00 5.46
CA PRO A 36 -9.70 0.51 5.64
C PRO A 36 -9.78 -0.81 6.41
N VAL A 37 -10.87 -1.00 7.16
CA VAL A 37 -11.07 -2.20 8.00
C VAL A 37 -11.06 -3.51 7.20
N ASP A 38 -11.57 -3.53 5.97
CA ASP A 38 -11.58 -4.73 5.12
C ASP A 38 -10.16 -5.21 4.80
N THR A 39 -9.25 -4.27 4.48
CA THR A 39 -7.82 -4.56 4.28
C THR A 39 -7.17 -5.03 5.57
N VAL A 40 -7.48 -4.38 6.69
CA VAL A 40 -6.94 -4.75 8.01
C VAL A 40 -7.37 -6.16 8.39
N GLY A 41 -8.65 -6.49 8.26
CA GLY A 41 -9.19 -7.81 8.59
C GLY A 41 -8.49 -8.93 7.82
N GLY A 42 -8.36 -8.80 6.50
CA GLY A 42 -7.68 -9.80 5.67
C GLY A 42 -6.19 -9.97 5.99
N ILE A 43 -5.51 -8.90 6.39
CA ILE A 43 -4.10 -8.94 6.81
C ILE A 43 -3.96 -9.59 8.19
N VAL A 44 -4.78 -9.16 9.16
CA VAL A 44 -4.75 -9.68 10.54
C VAL A 44 -5.03 -11.18 10.55
N ASP A 45 -6.03 -11.63 9.81
CA ASP A 45 -6.36 -13.05 9.68
C ASP A 45 -5.18 -13.88 9.16
N GLN A 46 -4.48 -13.39 8.14
CA GLN A 46 -3.30 -14.08 7.59
C GLN A 46 -2.12 -14.08 8.57
N LEU A 47 -1.89 -12.96 9.27
CA LEU A 47 -0.83 -12.86 10.27
C LEU A 47 -1.09 -13.81 11.45
N ILE A 48 -2.33 -13.90 11.93
CA ILE A 48 -2.70 -14.82 13.01
C ILE A 48 -2.54 -16.27 12.56
N LYS A 49 -3.02 -16.63 11.36
CA LYS A 49 -3.03 -18.02 10.87
C LYS A 49 -1.65 -18.51 10.42
N PHE A 50 -0.86 -17.65 9.77
CA PHE A 50 0.35 -18.06 9.05
C PHE A 50 1.63 -17.32 9.50
N GLY A 51 1.52 -16.33 10.40
CA GLY A 51 2.64 -15.50 10.83
C GLY A 51 3.15 -14.51 9.76
N LYS A 52 2.55 -14.49 8.56
CA LYS A 52 2.95 -13.63 7.44
C LYS A 52 1.80 -13.47 6.42
N VAL A 53 1.87 -12.41 5.63
CA VAL A 53 1.00 -12.18 4.47
C VAL A 53 1.77 -12.60 3.21
N THR A 54 1.21 -13.52 2.43
CA THR A 54 1.81 -13.92 1.15
C THR A 54 1.25 -13.04 0.04
N ARG A 55 2.13 -12.34 -0.68
CA ARG A 55 1.75 -11.47 -1.81
C ARG A 55 2.34 -12.05 -3.10
N PRO A 56 1.53 -12.27 -4.15
CA PRO A 56 2.07 -12.71 -5.44
C PRO A 56 2.96 -11.61 -6.02
N ILE A 57 3.98 -12.03 -6.75
CA ILE A 57 4.86 -11.11 -7.49
C ILE A 57 4.76 -11.44 -8.98
N LEU A 58 4.78 -10.41 -9.82
CA LEU A 58 4.93 -10.58 -11.27
C LEU A 58 6.39 -10.91 -11.63
N GLY A 59 7.35 -10.46 -10.81
CA GLY A 59 8.78 -10.69 -11.04
C GLY A 59 9.37 -9.79 -12.12
N ILE A 60 8.97 -8.52 -12.15
CA ILE A 60 9.55 -7.49 -13.02
C ILE A 60 10.16 -6.37 -12.18
N LYS A 61 11.15 -5.67 -12.75
CA LYS A 61 11.52 -4.32 -12.36
C LYS A 61 11.06 -3.37 -13.43
N PHE A 62 10.49 -2.25 -13.04
CA PHE A 62 9.92 -1.27 -13.96
C PHE A 62 10.50 0.12 -13.71
N ALA A 63 10.46 0.95 -14.75
CA ALA A 63 10.91 2.33 -14.68
C ALA A 63 9.98 3.17 -13.81
N PRO A 64 10.50 4.20 -13.12
CA PRO A 64 9.65 5.15 -12.40
C PRO A 64 8.80 5.96 -13.39
N ASP A 65 7.62 6.40 -12.95
CA ASP A 65 6.63 7.10 -13.78
C ASP A 65 7.22 8.31 -14.50
N GLN A 66 8.06 9.10 -13.82
CA GLN A 66 8.72 10.28 -14.40
C GLN A 66 9.57 9.93 -15.64
N SER A 67 10.24 8.78 -15.66
CA SER A 67 11.01 8.33 -16.83
C SER A 67 10.09 7.91 -17.97
N VAL A 68 8.96 7.26 -17.66
CA VAL A 68 7.96 6.85 -18.65
C VAL A 68 7.32 8.08 -19.31
N GLU A 69 6.98 9.10 -18.51
CA GLU A 69 6.40 10.36 -18.97
C GLU A 69 7.35 11.13 -19.89
N GLN A 70 8.64 11.23 -19.53
CA GLN A 70 9.66 11.88 -20.36
C GLN A 70 9.84 11.20 -21.72
N LEU A 71 9.66 9.88 -21.77
CA LEU A 71 9.71 9.08 -23.00
C LEU A 71 8.40 9.14 -23.80
N GLY A 72 7.35 9.80 -23.27
CA GLY A 72 6.04 9.88 -23.92
C GLY A 72 5.33 8.52 -24.03
N LEU A 73 5.68 7.56 -23.19
CA LEU A 73 5.10 6.22 -23.20
C LEU A 73 3.86 6.16 -22.31
N SER A 74 2.93 5.26 -22.66
CA SER A 74 1.77 4.94 -21.82
C SER A 74 1.93 3.53 -21.26
N GLY A 75 1.87 3.39 -19.93
CA GLY A 75 1.93 2.09 -19.24
C GLY A 75 3.20 1.89 -18.41
N VAL A 76 3.45 0.64 -18.00
CA VAL A 76 4.60 0.27 -17.16
C VAL A 76 5.75 -0.18 -18.05
N LEU A 77 6.85 0.58 -18.08
CA LEU A 77 8.05 0.19 -18.82
C LEU A 77 8.83 -0.86 -18.02
N VAL A 78 8.89 -2.08 -18.53
CA VAL A 78 9.70 -3.16 -17.94
C VAL A 78 11.18 -2.95 -18.26
N LEU A 79 12.01 -2.87 -17.22
CA LEU A 79 13.46 -2.73 -17.33
C LEU A 79 14.19 -4.07 -17.21
N ASP A 80 13.64 -4.98 -16.41
CA ASP A 80 14.25 -6.28 -16.13
C ASP A 80 13.16 -7.30 -15.75
N ALA A 81 13.28 -8.50 -16.29
CA ALA A 81 12.46 -9.66 -15.95
C ALA A 81 13.44 -10.81 -15.63
N PRO A 82 13.80 -11.01 -14.34
CA PRO A 82 14.80 -11.99 -13.97
C PRO A 82 14.45 -13.39 -14.49
N PRO A 83 15.40 -14.15 -15.08
CA PRO A 83 15.13 -15.46 -15.68
C PRO A 83 14.50 -16.47 -14.71
N ASN A 84 14.78 -16.36 -13.42
CA ASN A 84 14.21 -17.24 -12.40
C ASN A 84 12.89 -16.72 -11.80
N GLY A 85 12.35 -15.62 -12.34
CA GLY A 85 11.11 -14.99 -11.90
C GLY A 85 9.91 -15.36 -12.80
N PRO A 86 8.66 -15.15 -12.34
CA PRO A 86 7.47 -15.53 -13.10
C PRO A 86 7.36 -14.90 -14.50
N ALA A 87 7.86 -13.68 -14.69
CA ALA A 87 7.81 -12.98 -15.99
C ALA A 87 9.02 -13.25 -16.90
N GLY A 88 10.10 -13.84 -16.37
CA GLY A 88 11.35 -14.06 -17.13
C GLY A 88 11.56 -15.49 -17.62
N ASN A 89 10.63 -16.42 -17.31
CA ASN A 89 10.61 -17.79 -17.79
C ASN A 89 9.68 -17.96 -18.99
#